data_AF-H8FS78-F1
#
_entry.id   AF-H8FS78-F1
#
_cell.length_a   1.000
_cell.length_b   1.000
_cell.length_c   1.000
_cell.angle_alpha   90.00
_cell.angle_beta   90.00
_cell.angle_gamma   90.00
#
_symmetry.space_group_name_H-M   'P 1'
#
loop_
_entity.id
_entity.type
_entity.pdbx_description
1 polymer ?
#
loop_
_entity_poly.entity_id
_entity_poly.type
_entity_poly.pdbx_seq_one_letter_code
_entity_poly.pdbx_strand_id
1 'polypeptide(L)'
;MSGAVGIALAAGLLSALMFVSLSEGLSIGVLLTYLAPLPLMIAGLARGPATAGLAGAVATASVAATSGGVSFFPFGLAVAIPAVIVARQALLWRTTPSGAVEWYPPGLVLGWLTGMAMVLILIGAALASGQGGTDVQSGGLQEWVSATVGRTLDLLTPTLDATQRELVAGWWVPFFPALVGGSWLVMTIVNASLAQALLARSGHNRRPSPAYSRDMDLPTWLGVVLAFAVAVGTMVEGDLGYLGRSIAVVALIPFALSGLAVVHGWAAGRPNARMLLVAVYGVLFLVSAWALLLVAGLGLVRFVTRFRPTGDSGGGKEK
;
A
#
# COMPACT_ATOMS: atom_id res chain seq x y z
N MET A 1 -15.40 -2.75 29.16
CA MET A 1 -15.59 -1.84 28.01
C MET A 1 -14.76 -0.55 28.12
N SER A 2 -14.57 0.00 29.34
CA SER A 2 -13.76 1.22 29.60
C SER A 2 -12.34 1.21 29.00
N GLY A 3 -11.61 0.10 29.11
CA GLY A 3 -10.23 0.02 28.59
C GLY A 3 -10.12 0.13 27.06
N ALA A 4 -11.13 -0.30 26.31
CA ALA A 4 -11.11 -0.18 24.84
C ALA A 4 -11.34 1.27 24.38
N VAL A 5 -12.16 2.02 25.11
CA VAL A 5 -12.42 3.44 24.84
C VAL A 5 -11.18 4.27 25.12
N GLY A 6 -10.51 4.04 26.26
CA GLY A 6 -9.26 4.74 26.60
C GLY A 6 -8.15 4.52 25.56
N ILE A 7 -7.96 3.27 25.12
CA ILE A 7 -6.98 2.95 24.05
C ILE A 7 -7.34 3.66 22.74
N ALA A 8 -8.63 3.68 22.36
CA ALA A 8 -9.06 4.33 21.13
C ALA A 8 -8.81 5.84 21.16
N LEU A 9 -9.13 6.50 22.29
CA LEU A 9 -8.88 7.93 22.46
C LEU A 9 -7.38 8.26 22.38
N ALA A 10 -6.55 7.52 23.13
CA ALA A 10 -5.11 7.73 23.12
C ALA A 10 -4.49 7.50 21.72
N ALA A 11 -4.87 6.42 21.04
CA ALA A 11 -4.40 6.12 19.69
C ALA A 11 -4.87 7.17 18.68
N GLY A 12 -6.12 7.63 18.78
CA GLY A 12 -6.68 8.65 17.91
C GLY A 12 -5.97 9.99 18.06
N LEU A 13 -5.79 10.45 19.29
CA LEU A 13 -5.09 11.71 19.59
C LEU A 13 -3.61 11.65 19.16
N LEU A 14 -2.92 10.53 19.42
CA LEU A 14 -1.54 10.34 18.97
C LEU A 14 -1.43 10.36 17.44
N SER A 15 -2.34 9.67 16.75
CA SER A 15 -2.40 9.67 15.28
C SER A 15 -2.61 11.07 14.70
N ALA A 16 -3.53 11.85 15.27
CA ALA A 16 -3.77 13.23 14.86
C ALA A 16 -2.54 14.13 15.12
N LEU A 17 -1.89 13.99 16.28
CA LEU A 17 -0.68 14.74 16.61
C LEU A 17 0.45 14.43 15.61
N MET A 18 0.63 13.15 15.28
CA MET A 18 1.62 12.72 14.29
C MET A 18 1.32 13.30 12.91
N PHE A 19 0.06 13.39 12.51
CA PHE A 19 -0.35 13.98 11.24
C PHE A 19 -0.05 15.49 11.15
N VAL A 20 -0.44 16.24 12.18
CA VAL A 20 -0.31 17.71 12.23
C VAL A 20 1.14 18.16 12.48
N SER A 21 2.01 17.26 12.95
CA SER A 21 3.44 17.57 13.20
C SER A 21 4.18 18.24 12.05
N LEU A 22 3.81 17.94 10.80
CA LEU A 22 4.41 18.55 9.61
C LEU A 22 4.02 20.02 9.45
N SER A 23 2.76 20.39 9.72
CA SER A 23 2.33 21.79 9.62
C SER A 23 2.92 22.67 10.72
N GLU A 24 3.29 22.08 11.86
CA GLU A 24 3.96 22.76 12.98
C GLU A 24 5.47 22.94 12.76
N GLY A 25 6.01 22.56 11.60
CA GLY A 25 7.41 22.77 11.26
C GLY A 25 8.40 21.89 12.02
N LEU A 26 7.96 20.77 12.61
CA LEU A 26 8.86 19.83 13.28
C LEU A 26 9.80 19.19 12.26
N SER A 27 11.11 19.14 12.56
CA SER A 27 12.13 18.59 11.65
C SER A 27 11.88 17.12 11.27
N ILE A 28 11.17 16.36 12.11
CA ILE A 28 10.79 14.95 11.89
C ILE A 28 9.32 14.81 11.44
N GLY A 29 8.64 15.92 11.15
CA GLY A 29 7.20 15.98 10.88
C GLY A 29 6.78 15.10 9.70
N VAL A 30 7.55 15.10 8.61
CA VAL A 30 7.27 14.22 7.45
C VAL A 30 7.22 12.75 7.88
N LEU A 31 8.20 12.28 8.66
CA LEU A 31 8.25 10.90 9.12
C LEU A 31 7.06 10.58 10.04
N LEU A 32 6.72 11.50 10.95
CA LEU A 32 5.59 11.34 11.85
C LEU A 32 4.26 11.28 11.08
N THR A 33 4.04 12.14 10.09
CA THR A 33 2.84 12.10 9.25
C THR A 33 2.71 10.76 8.53
N TYR A 34 3.81 10.19 8.02
CA TYR A 34 3.82 8.84 7.41
C TYR A 34 3.53 7.71 8.40
N LEU A 35 3.78 7.93 9.69
CA LEU A 35 3.48 6.99 10.76
C LEU A 35 2.13 7.25 11.44
N ALA A 36 1.36 8.25 11.00
CA ALA A 36 0.03 8.54 11.54
C ALA A 36 -0.94 7.34 11.53
N PRO A 37 -0.92 6.41 10.55
CA PRO A 37 -1.77 5.21 10.61
C PRO A 37 -1.38 4.21 11.73
N LEU A 38 -0.12 4.23 12.19
CA LEU A 38 0.42 3.22 13.10
C LEU A 38 -0.37 3.09 14.41
N PRO A 39 -0.69 4.17 15.17
CA PRO A 39 -1.42 4.05 16.42
C PRO A 39 -2.82 3.46 16.23
N LEU A 40 -3.51 3.83 15.14
CA LEU A 40 -4.83 3.32 14.80
C LEU A 40 -4.78 1.82 14.50
N MET A 41 -3.77 1.38 13.74
CA MET A 41 -3.58 -0.03 13.41
C MET A 41 -3.19 -0.87 14.63
N ILE A 42 -2.33 -0.34 15.53
CA ILE A 42 -2.01 -1.00 16.80
C ILE A 42 -3.27 -1.20 17.63
N ALA A 43 -4.06 -0.14 17.83
CA ALA A 43 -5.32 -0.23 18.57
C ALA A 43 -6.30 -1.21 17.92
N GLY A 44 -6.40 -1.18 16.59
CA GLY A 44 -7.24 -2.07 15.80
C GLY A 44 -6.89 -3.54 15.92
N LEU A 45 -5.62 -3.89 15.68
CA LEU A 45 -5.15 -5.27 15.76
C LEU A 45 -5.21 -5.80 17.20
N ALA A 46 -4.90 -4.96 18.20
CA ALA A 46 -4.90 -5.33 19.60
C ALA A 46 -6.29 -5.43 20.23
N ARG A 47 -7.26 -4.60 19.79
CA ARG A 47 -8.59 -4.48 20.43
C ARG A 47 -9.80 -4.73 19.52
N GLY A 48 -9.60 -4.72 18.21
CA GLY A 48 -10.58 -5.09 17.19
C GLY A 48 -10.92 -3.92 16.26
N PRO A 49 -11.61 -4.16 15.14
CA PRO A 49 -11.92 -3.12 14.15
C PRO A 49 -12.78 -1.98 14.72
N ALA A 50 -13.64 -2.24 15.71
CA ALA A 50 -14.42 -1.19 16.37
C ALA A 50 -13.53 -0.19 17.12
N THR A 51 -12.42 -0.65 17.73
CA THR A 51 -11.45 0.24 18.38
C THR A 51 -10.66 1.06 17.36
N ALA A 52 -10.29 0.47 16.22
CA ALA A 52 -9.69 1.22 15.11
C ALA A 52 -10.65 2.30 14.59
N GLY A 53 -11.94 1.97 14.45
CA GLY A 53 -12.97 2.90 13.97
C GLY A 53 -13.16 4.08 14.93
N LEU A 54 -13.28 3.81 16.24
CA LEU A 54 -13.37 4.87 17.24
C LEU A 54 -12.10 5.73 17.26
N ALA A 55 -10.91 5.12 17.22
CA ALA A 55 -9.65 5.84 17.19
C ALA A 55 -9.54 6.71 15.93
N GLY A 56 -9.96 6.19 14.77
CA GLY A 56 -9.99 6.92 13.50
C GLY A 56 -10.98 8.08 13.52
N ALA A 57 -12.15 7.92 14.14
CA ALA A 57 -13.12 9.00 14.31
C ALA A 57 -12.57 10.11 15.21
N VAL A 58 -11.95 9.75 16.34
CA VAL A 58 -11.28 10.70 17.23
C VAL A 58 -10.17 11.44 16.48
N ALA A 59 -9.30 10.73 15.77
CA ALA A 59 -8.20 11.34 15.03
C ALA A 59 -8.70 12.30 13.93
N THR A 60 -9.72 11.88 13.17
CA THR A 60 -10.32 12.70 12.10
C THR A 60 -10.96 13.96 12.67
N ALA A 61 -11.69 13.85 13.79
CA ALA A 61 -12.28 15.01 14.47
C ALA A 61 -11.20 15.96 15.02
N SER A 62 -10.11 15.42 15.58
CA SER A 62 -8.98 16.22 16.05
C SER A 62 -8.29 16.97 14.91
N VAL A 63 -8.02 16.31 13.77
CA VAL A 63 -7.44 16.96 12.58
C VAL A 63 -8.37 18.03 12.01
N ALA A 64 -9.68 17.77 11.99
CA ALA A 64 -10.66 18.78 11.57
C ALA A 64 -10.63 20.02 12.47
N ALA A 65 -10.48 19.83 13.78
CA ALA A 65 -10.44 20.92 14.75
C ALA A 65 -9.15 21.75 14.70
N THR A 66 -8.00 21.13 14.37
CA THR A 66 -6.69 21.80 14.42
C THR A 66 -6.24 22.34 13.07
N SER A 67 -6.44 21.59 11.98
CA SER A 67 -5.93 21.97 10.65
C SER A 67 -6.90 22.85 9.86
N GLY A 68 -8.18 22.90 10.26
CA GLY A 68 -9.23 23.60 9.53
C GLY A 68 -9.47 23.08 8.10
N GLY A 69 -10.43 23.67 7.40
CA GLY A 69 -10.70 23.38 5.99
C GLY A 69 -11.11 21.92 5.70
N VAL A 70 -10.66 21.38 4.57
CA VAL A 70 -11.05 20.06 4.05
C VAL A 70 -10.02 18.95 4.34
N SER A 71 -8.96 19.24 5.10
CA SER A 71 -7.84 18.31 5.37
C SER A 71 -8.25 17.05 6.14
N PHE A 72 -9.39 17.06 6.84
CA PHE A 72 -9.92 15.89 7.52
C PHE A 72 -10.43 14.81 6.54
N PHE A 73 -10.85 15.18 5.32
CA PHE A 73 -11.30 14.23 4.30
C PHE A 73 -10.17 13.29 3.83
N PRO A 74 -9.02 13.78 3.33
CA PRO A 74 -7.92 12.90 2.95
C PRO A 74 -7.38 12.12 4.15
N PHE A 75 -7.38 12.70 5.36
CA PHE A 75 -7.02 11.95 6.57
C PHE A 75 -7.97 10.76 6.81
N GLY A 76 -9.28 11.01 6.89
CA GLY A 76 -10.26 9.95 7.13
C GLY A 76 -10.17 8.84 6.08
N LEU A 77 -10.09 9.22 4.81
CA LEU A 77 -10.05 8.29 3.68
C LEU A 77 -8.73 7.51 3.58
N ALA A 78 -7.59 8.18 3.73
CA ALA A 78 -6.26 7.62 3.48
C ALA A 78 -5.57 7.08 4.75
N VAL A 79 -6.08 7.38 5.96
CA VAL A 79 -5.47 6.95 7.23
C VAL A 79 -6.45 6.14 8.09
N ALA A 80 -7.64 6.66 8.37
CA ALA A 80 -8.58 5.99 9.28
C ALA A 80 -9.23 4.74 8.66
N ILE A 81 -9.76 4.85 7.44
CA ILE A 81 -10.39 3.72 6.73
C ILE A 81 -9.44 2.52 6.55
N PRO A 82 -8.20 2.66 6.05
CA PRO A 82 -7.32 1.51 5.88
C PRO A 82 -6.96 0.85 7.22
N ALA A 83 -6.85 1.62 8.31
CA ALA A 83 -6.62 1.04 9.63
C ALA A 83 -7.77 0.12 10.08
N VAL A 84 -9.03 0.54 9.84
CA VAL A 84 -10.21 -0.29 10.13
C VAL A 84 -10.24 -1.54 9.25
N ILE A 85 -9.96 -1.39 7.95
CA ILE A 85 -9.93 -2.52 7.00
C ILE A 85 -8.85 -3.52 7.38
N VAL A 86 -7.63 -3.07 7.67
CA VAL A 86 -6.53 -3.94 8.13
C VAL A 86 -6.93 -4.67 9.42
N ALA A 87 -7.45 -3.95 10.41
CA ALA A 87 -7.89 -4.56 11.67
C ALA A 87 -9.00 -5.59 11.47
N ARG A 88 -10.00 -5.29 10.64
CA ARG A 88 -11.09 -6.21 10.32
C ARG A 88 -10.56 -7.44 9.60
N GLN A 89 -9.92 -7.25 8.46
CA GLN A 89 -9.51 -8.34 7.59
C GLN A 89 -8.46 -9.24 8.25
N ALA A 90 -7.46 -8.66 8.92
CA ALA A 90 -6.42 -9.45 9.58
C ALA A 90 -6.95 -10.30 10.75
N LEU A 91 -8.06 -9.90 11.38
CA LEU A 91 -8.66 -10.61 12.52
C LEU A 91 -9.79 -11.56 12.13
N LEU A 92 -10.13 -11.67 10.83
CA LEU A 92 -11.05 -12.70 10.35
C LEU A 92 -10.39 -14.08 10.47
N TRP A 93 -11.15 -15.05 10.94
CA TRP A 93 -10.74 -16.45 11.05
C TRP A 93 -11.95 -17.37 10.85
N ARG A 94 -11.69 -18.63 10.50
CA ARG A 94 -12.68 -19.70 10.42
C ARG A 94 -12.10 -21.02 10.91
N THR A 95 -12.96 -21.95 11.28
CA THR A 95 -12.56 -23.34 11.58
C THR A 95 -12.70 -24.18 10.33
N THR A 96 -11.67 -24.94 9.97
CA THR A 96 -11.70 -25.89 8.85
C THR A 96 -12.50 -27.15 9.22
N PRO A 97 -12.93 -27.98 8.25
CA PRO A 97 -13.54 -29.28 8.54
C PRO A 97 -12.68 -30.21 9.41
N SER A 98 -11.35 -30.03 9.36
CA SER A 98 -10.39 -30.76 10.21
C SER A 98 -10.24 -30.20 11.63
N GLY A 99 -11.00 -29.16 11.99
CA GLY A 99 -10.94 -28.51 13.31
C GLY A 99 -9.80 -27.50 13.48
N ALA A 100 -9.00 -27.24 12.44
CA ALA A 100 -7.90 -26.27 12.50
C ALA A 100 -8.41 -24.83 12.34
N VAL A 101 -7.76 -23.87 13.00
CA VAL A 101 -8.06 -22.44 12.85
C VAL A 101 -7.31 -21.89 11.63
N GLU A 102 -8.06 -21.40 10.65
CA GLU A 102 -7.54 -20.73 9.47
C GLU A 102 -7.79 -19.22 9.57
N TRP A 103 -6.72 -18.43 9.60
CA TRP A 103 -6.80 -16.98 9.60
C TRP A 103 -6.88 -16.42 8.19
N TYR A 104 -7.51 -15.26 8.04
CA TYR A 104 -7.59 -14.58 6.75
C TYR A 104 -6.19 -14.30 6.18
N PRO A 105 -5.88 -14.76 4.95
CA PRO A 105 -4.53 -14.69 4.42
C PRO A 105 -4.00 -13.25 4.26
N PRO A 106 -2.73 -12.99 4.58
CA PRO A 106 -2.13 -11.67 4.42
C PRO A 106 -2.13 -11.18 2.97
N GLY A 107 -2.01 -12.08 1.98
CA GLY A 107 -2.11 -11.72 0.57
C GLY A 107 -3.49 -11.17 0.17
N LEU A 108 -4.56 -11.60 0.85
CA LEU A 108 -5.90 -11.03 0.64
C LEU A 108 -6.07 -9.67 1.34
N VAL A 109 -5.41 -9.42 2.47
CA VAL A 109 -5.37 -8.08 3.11
C VAL A 109 -4.64 -7.09 2.21
N LEU A 110 -3.51 -7.52 1.63
CA LEU A 110 -2.76 -6.76 0.65
C LEU A 110 -3.59 -6.46 -0.61
N GLY A 111 -4.45 -7.39 -1.03
CA GLY A 111 -5.44 -7.15 -2.07
C GLY A 111 -6.38 -5.98 -1.74
N TRP A 112 -6.95 -5.94 -0.53
CA TRP A 112 -7.80 -4.82 -0.10
C TRP A 112 -7.07 -3.47 -0.15
N LEU A 113 -5.84 -3.42 0.37
CA LEU A 113 -5.03 -2.20 0.34
C LEU A 113 -4.69 -1.76 -1.09
N THR A 114 -4.35 -2.72 -1.96
CA THR A 114 -4.09 -2.42 -3.39
C THR A 114 -5.36 -1.88 -4.07
N GLY A 115 -6.52 -2.49 -3.79
CA GLY A 115 -7.85 -2.01 -4.20
C GLY A 115 -8.08 -0.55 -3.84
N MET A 116 -7.83 -0.20 -2.57
CA MET A 116 -7.96 1.16 -2.08
C MET A 116 -6.98 2.13 -2.77
N ALA A 117 -5.72 1.73 -2.98
CA ALA A 117 -4.74 2.57 -3.67
C ALA A 117 -5.21 2.94 -5.09
N MET A 118 -5.78 1.97 -5.81
CA MET A 118 -6.35 2.20 -7.14
C MET A 118 -7.58 3.12 -7.07
N VAL A 119 -8.48 2.91 -6.10
CA VAL A 119 -9.63 3.81 -5.90
C VAL A 119 -9.19 5.23 -5.57
N LEU A 120 -8.15 5.41 -4.74
CA LEU A 120 -7.58 6.72 -4.42
C LEU A 120 -6.99 7.41 -5.65
N ILE A 121 -6.32 6.67 -6.53
CA ILE A 121 -5.86 7.20 -7.82
C ILE A 121 -7.04 7.70 -8.65
N LEU A 122 -8.12 6.92 -8.74
CA LEU A 122 -9.31 7.29 -9.51
C LEU A 122 -10.03 8.51 -8.91
N ILE A 123 -10.11 8.61 -7.58
CA ILE A 123 -10.65 9.79 -6.91
C ILE A 123 -9.78 11.01 -7.19
N GLY A 124 -8.46 10.90 -7.07
CA GLY A 124 -7.53 11.98 -7.38
C GLY A 124 -7.65 12.46 -8.82
N ALA A 125 -7.79 11.53 -9.76
CA ALA A 125 -8.04 11.83 -11.17
C ALA A 125 -9.35 12.58 -11.40
N ALA A 126 -10.45 12.13 -10.78
CA ALA A 126 -11.76 12.78 -10.88
C ALA A 126 -11.78 14.17 -10.25
N LEU A 127 -11.03 14.39 -9.15
CA LEU A 127 -10.89 15.70 -8.52
C LEU A 127 -10.02 16.65 -9.35
N ALA A 128 -9.02 16.13 -10.06
CA ALA A 128 -8.19 16.91 -10.96
C ALA A 128 -8.98 17.36 -12.20
N SER A 129 -9.81 16.47 -12.77
CA SER A 129 -10.64 16.82 -13.93
C SER A 129 -11.73 17.86 -13.61
N GLY A 130 -12.20 17.92 -12.37
CA GLY A 130 -13.18 18.92 -11.91
C GLY A 130 -12.62 20.32 -11.64
N GLN A 131 -11.29 20.53 -11.71
CA GLN A 131 -10.64 21.81 -11.42
C GLN A 131 -10.33 22.66 -12.66
N GLY A 132 -10.69 22.22 -13.86
CA GLY A 132 -10.64 23.05 -15.05
C GLY A 132 -11.68 24.17 -14.98
N GLY A 133 -11.24 25.42 -14.81
CA GLY A 133 -12.13 26.58 -14.92
C GLY A 133 -12.77 26.66 -16.30
N THR A 134 -13.91 27.37 -16.41
CA THR A 134 -14.70 27.51 -17.65
C THR A 134 -13.94 28.13 -18.84
N ASP A 135 -12.75 28.70 -18.60
CA ASP A 135 -11.98 29.46 -19.60
C ASP A 135 -10.61 28.84 -19.93
N VAL A 136 -10.29 27.64 -19.45
CA VAL A 136 -9.07 26.92 -19.84
C VAL A 136 -9.46 25.74 -20.71
N GLN A 137 -8.95 25.74 -21.94
CA GLN A 137 -8.95 24.62 -22.86
C GLN A 137 -8.68 23.35 -22.05
N SER A 138 -9.66 22.44 -21.99
CA SER A 138 -9.69 21.29 -21.09
C SER A 138 -8.48 20.36 -21.31
N GLY A 139 -7.36 20.70 -20.69
CA GLY A 139 -6.18 19.86 -20.68
C GLY A 139 -6.48 18.56 -19.95
N GLY A 140 -6.04 17.44 -20.51
CA GLY A 140 -6.22 16.13 -19.88
C GLY A 140 -5.55 16.06 -18.50
N LEU A 141 -5.87 15.02 -17.73
CA LEU A 141 -5.27 14.74 -16.41
C LEU A 141 -3.75 14.86 -16.42
N GLN A 142 -3.08 14.34 -17.46
CA GLN A 142 -1.63 14.38 -17.56
C GLN A 142 -1.08 15.81 -17.70
N GLU A 143 -1.82 16.71 -18.36
CA GLU A 143 -1.46 18.12 -18.49
C GLU A 143 -1.66 18.85 -17.15
N TRP A 144 -2.75 18.59 -16.45
CA TRP A 144 -2.97 19.12 -15.11
C TRP A 144 -1.86 18.69 -14.13
N VAL A 145 -1.44 17.42 -14.20
CA VAL A 145 -0.30 16.91 -13.43
C VAL A 145 0.98 17.65 -13.82
N SER A 146 1.25 17.80 -15.12
CA SER A 146 2.43 18.51 -15.62
C SER A 146 2.49 19.95 -15.09
N ALA A 147 1.38 20.70 -15.19
CA ALA A 147 1.27 22.06 -14.69
C ALA A 147 1.42 22.14 -13.16
N THR A 148 0.92 21.15 -12.43
CA THR A 148 1.04 21.09 -10.97
C THR A 148 2.47 20.78 -10.54
N VAL A 149 3.12 19.79 -11.15
CA VAL A 149 4.52 19.46 -10.92
C VAL A 149 5.41 20.65 -11.26
N GLY A 150 5.18 21.32 -12.39
CA GLY A 150 5.91 22.53 -12.79
C GLY A 150 5.83 23.64 -11.74
N ARG A 151 4.61 24.01 -11.32
CA ARG A 151 4.40 25.01 -10.25
C ARG A 151 5.09 24.61 -8.94
N THR A 152 5.06 23.33 -8.57
CA THR A 152 5.74 22.85 -7.36
C THR A 152 7.27 22.95 -7.49
N LEU A 153 7.84 22.62 -8.64
CA LEU A 153 9.28 22.76 -8.89
C LEU A 153 9.73 24.21 -8.85
N ASP A 154 8.92 25.14 -9.35
CA ASP A 154 9.20 26.58 -9.29
C ASP A 154 9.27 27.09 -7.83
N LEU A 155 8.43 26.55 -6.96
CA LEU A 155 8.39 26.92 -5.54
C LEU A 155 9.52 26.29 -4.72
N LEU A 156 9.81 25.00 -4.94
CA LEU A 156 10.73 24.24 -4.08
C LEU A 156 12.18 24.31 -4.57
N THR A 157 12.39 24.46 -5.87
CA THR A 157 13.71 24.35 -6.50
C THR A 157 13.87 25.40 -7.61
N PRO A 158 13.79 26.71 -7.28
CA PRO A 158 13.83 27.78 -8.27
C PRO A 158 15.17 27.84 -9.04
N THR A 159 16.22 27.20 -8.50
CA THR A 159 17.58 27.17 -9.04
C THR A 159 17.82 26.12 -10.12
N LEU A 160 16.89 25.18 -10.36
CA LEU A 160 17.03 24.22 -11.45
C LEU A 160 16.95 24.92 -12.80
N ASP A 161 17.86 24.58 -13.72
CA ASP A 161 17.77 25.05 -15.11
C ASP A 161 16.64 24.35 -15.88
N ALA A 162 16.32 24.84 -17.07
CA ALA A 162 15.20 24.31 -17.88
C ALA A 162 15.39 22.83 -18.23
N THR A 163 16.61 22.41 -18.56
CA THR A 163 16.94 21.02 -18.92
C THR A 163 16.76 20.07 -17.74
N GLN A 164 17.22 20.46 -16.56
CA GLN A 164 17.05 19.71 -15.32
C GLN A 164 15.57 19.55 -14.95
N ARG A 165 14.77 20.62 -15.13
CA ARG A 165 13.32 20.55 -14.91
C ARG A 165 12.64 19.60 -15.86
N GLU A 166 13.00 19.63 -17.13
CA GLU A 166 12.44 18.72 -18.14
C GLU A 166 12.79 17.26 -17.82
N LEU A 167 14.02 16.99 -17.37
CA LEU A 167 14.42 15.66 -16.90
C LEU A 167 13.57 15.21 -15.69
N VAL A 168 13.40 16.06 -14.67
CA VAL A 168 12.58 15.72 -13.49
C VAL A 168 11.13 15.49 -13.89
N ALA A 169 10.53 16.40 -14.66
CA ALA A 169 9.16 16.27 -15.14
C ALA A 169 8.96 15.02 -16.00
N GLY A 170 9.92 14.68 -16.86
CA GLY A 170 9.90 13.49 -17.71
C GLY A 170 9.87 12.18 -16.93
N TRP A 171 10.44 12.14 -15.72
CA TRP A 171 10.36 10.98 -14.83
C TRP A 171 9.11 10.98 -13.94
N TRP A 172 8.67 12.15 -13.49
CA TRP A 172 7.59 12.26 -12.51
C TRP A 172 6.21 12.27 -13.15
N VAL A 173 5.99 13.09 -14.18
CA VAL A 173 4.67 13.29 -14.78
C VAL A 173 4.08 11.97 -15.31
N PRO A 174 4.79 11.13 -16.08
CA PRO A 174 4.19 9.90 -16.62
C PRO A 174 3.77 8.86 -15.57
N PHE A 175 4.34 8.94 -14.36
CA PHE A 175 4.09 7.97 -13.29
C PHE A 175 3.50 8.60 -12.03
N PHE A 176 3.13 9.89 -12.05
CA PHE A 176 2.74 10.63 -10.85
C PHE A 176 1.60 9.95 -10.07
N PRO A 177 0.49 9.50 -10.68
CA PRO A 177 -0.57 8.83 -9.93
C PRO A 177 -0.09 7.51 -9.32
N ALA A 178 0.77 6.76 -10.02
CA ALA A 178 1.39 5.56 -9.47
C ALA A 178 2.36 5.87 -8.32
N LEU A 179 3.13 6.96 -8.40
CA LEU A 179 4.03 7.38 -7.33
C LEU A 179 3.23 7.73 -6.07
N VAL A 180 2.15 8.49 -6.21
CA VAL A 180 1.28 8.86 -5.09
C VAL A 180 0.55 7.64 -4.52
N GLY A 181 -0.16 6.87 -5.36
CA GLY A 181 -0.92 5.70 -4.89
C GLY A 181 -0.01 4.57 -4.40
N GLY A 182 1.14 4.36 -5.05
CA GLY A 182 2.14 3.37 -4.68
C GLY A 182 2.87 3.72 -3.38
N SER A 183 3.28 4.98 -3.20
CA SER A 183 3.87 5.44 -1.93
C SER A 183 2.88 5.32 -0.78
N TRP A 184 1.61 5.67 -1.00
CA TRP A 184 0.54 5.46 -0.02
C TRP A 184 0.37 3.97 0.33
N LEU A 185 0.34 3.09 -0.69
CA LEU A 185 0.22 1.64 -0.48
C LEU A 185 1.38 1.10 0.35
N VAL A 186 2.61 1.44 -0.02
CA VAL A 186 3.83 1.00 0.69
C VAL A 186 3.84 1.54 2.13
N MET A 187 3.54 2.82 2.32
CA MET A 187 3.43 3.44 3.65
C MET A 187 2.40 2.70 4.52
N THR A 188 1.22 2.40 3.98
CA THR A 188 0.16 1.67 4.70
C THR A 188 0.58 0.25 5.06
N ILE A 189 1.26 -0.47 4.15
CA ILE A 189 1.80 -1.81 4.38
C ILE A 189 2.88 -1.79 5.48
N VAL A 190 3.77 -0.82 5.46
CA VAL A 190 4.81 -0.64 6.49
C VAL A 190 4.18 -0.41 7.86
N ASN A 191 3.20 0.48 7.95
CA ASN A 191 2.47 0.75 9.20
C ASN A 191 1.76 -0.51 9.72
N ALA A 192 1.07 -1.27 8.86
CA ALA A 192 0.39 -2.50 9.25
C ALA A 192 1.38 -3.58 9.72
N SER A 193 2.50 -3.73 9.02
CA SER A 193 3.55 -4.68 9.36
C SER A 193 4.25 -4.32 10.67
N LEU A 194 4.50 -3.03 10.89
CA LEU A 194 5.09 -2.52 12.13
C LEU A 194 4.13 -2.69 13.31
N ALA A 195 2.85 -2.37 13.15
CA ALA A 195 1.83 -2.59 14.18
C ALA A 195 1.78 -4.06 14.60
N GLN A 196 1.75 -4.97 13.62
CA GLN A 196 1.76 -6.42 13.86
C GLN A 196 3.05 -6.85 14.59
N ALA A 197 4.21 -6.35 14.16
CA ALA A 197 5.50 -6.69 14.76
C ALA A 197 5.61 -6.21 16.22
N LEU A 198 5.15 -4.99 16.51
CA LEU A 198 5.13 -4.43 17.87
C LEU A 198 4.20 -5.22 18.79
N LEU A 199 3.01 -5.61 18.30
CA LEU A 199 2.08 -6.44 19.07
C LEU A 199 2.61 -7.86 19.29
N ALA A 200 3.26 -8.46 18.29
CA ALA A 200 3.88 -9.76 18.43
C ALA A 200 5.01 -9.76 19.46
N ARG A 201 5.88 -8.73 19.43
CA ARG A 201 6.99 -8.58 20.38
C ARG A 201 6.52 -8.28 21.80
N SER A 202 5.40 -7.56 21.95
CA SER A 202 4.85 -7.21 23.26
C SER A 202 3.89 -8.26 23.81
N GLY A 203 3.64 -9.38 23.11
CA GLY A 203 2.72 -10.43 23.56
C GLY A 203 1.23 -10.07 23.53
N HIS A 204 0.86 -8.94 22.91
CA HIS A 204 -0.53 -8.46 22.82
C HIS A 204 -1.20 -8.80 21.48
N ASN A 205 -0.54 -9.60 20.64
CA ASN A 205 -1.06 -9.99 19.34
C ASN A 205 -2.22 -10.99 19.47
N ARG A 206 -3.29 -10.77 18.73
CA ARG A 206 -4.47 -11.64 18.73
C ARG A 206 -4.40 -12.82 17.79
N ARG A 207 -3.68 -12.64 16.68
CA ARG A 207 -3.45 -13.69 15.70
C ARG A 207 -1.99 -14.13 15.79
N PRO A 208 -1.67 -15.39 15.50
CA PRO A 208 -0.27 -15.78 15.25
C PRO A 208 0.34 -14.91 14.15
N SER A 209 1.63 -14.62 14.26
CA SER A 209 2.37 -13.93 13.19
C SER A 209 2.30 -14.77 11.90
N PRO A 210 1.83 -14.20 10.77
CA PRO A 210 1.71 -14.95 9.53
C PRO A 210 3.06 -15.43 9.00
N ALA A 211 3.07 -16.63 8.41
CA ALA A 211 4.23 -17.17 7.71
C ALA A 211 4.21 -16.65 6.26
N TYR A 212 4.69 -15.42 6.04
CA TYR A 212 4.56 -14.74 4.75
C TYR A 212 5.09 -15.54 3.54
N SER A 213 6.12 -16.37 3.69
CA SER A 213 6.60 -17.23 2.60
C SER A 213 5.51 -18.21 2.11
N ARG A 214 4.70 -18.74 3.03
CA ARG A 214 3.61 -19.69 2.74
C ARG A 214 2.29 -18.97 2.45
N ASP A 215 1.93 -17.99 3.27
CA ASP A 215 0.56 -17.44 3.32
C ASP A 215 0.34 -16.24 2.38
N MET A 216 1.35 -15.83 1.60
CA MET A 216 1.28 -14.70 0.66
C MET A 216 0.65 -15.09 -0.68
N ASP A 217 -0.59 -15.54 -0.63
CA ASP A 217 -1.38 -15.82 -1.83
C ASP A 217 -2.29 -14.63 -2.17
N LEU A 218 -2.08 -14.07 -3.36
CA LEU A 218 -2.79 -12.88 -3.83
C LEU A 218 -4.18 -13.24 -4.38
N PRO A 219 -5.22 -12.40 -4.23
CA PRO A 219 -6.52 -12.66 -4.83
C PRO A 219 -6.44 -12.71 -6.37
N THR A 220 -7.24 -13.59 -6.99
CA THR A 220 -7.22 -13.81 -8.46
C THR A 220 -7.52 -12.54 -9.25
N TRP A 221 -8.37 -11.66 -8.72
CA TRP A 221 -8.73 -10.41 -9.39
C TRP A 221 -7.53 -9.49 -9.63
N LEU A 222 -6.47 -9.56 -8.81
CA LEU A 222 -5.26 -8.74 -9.03
C LEU A 222 -4.55 -9.09 -10.33
N GLY A 223 -4.55 -10.37 -10.73
CA GLY A 223 -3.98 -10.79 -12.01
C GLY A 223 -4.79 -10.26 -13.19
N VAL A 224 -6.12 -10.29 -13.07
CA VAL A 224 -7.05 -9.73 -14.09
C VAL A 224 -6.86 -8.22 -14.22
N VAL A 225 -6.81 -7.51 -13.09
CA VAL A 225 -6.58 -6.06 -13.08
C VAL A 225 -5.22 -5.69 -13.66
N LEU A 226 -4.15 -6.42 -13.30
CA LEU A 226 -2.82 -6.17 -13.86
C LEU A 226 -2.83 -6.33 -15.39
N ALA A 227 -3.38 -7.43 -15.90
CA ALA A 227 -3.45 -7.69 -17.34
C ALA A 227 -4.26 -6.60 -18.07
N PHE A 228 -5.44 -6.25 -17.54
CA PHE A 228 -6.28 -5.21 -18.12
C PHE A 228 -5.62 -3.83 -18.07
N ALA A 229 -5.01 -3.45 -16.94
CA ALA A 229 -4.34 -2.17 -16.77
C ALA A 229 -3.13 -2.02 -17.70
N VAL A 230 -2.35 -3.09 -17.91
CA VAL A 230 -1.26 -3.12 -18.90
C VAL A 230 -1.80 -2.96 -20.31
N ALA A 231 -2.88 -3.67 -20.68
CA ALA A 231 -3.49 -3.54 -22.00
C ALA A 231 -3.99 -2.11 -22.25
N VAL A 232 -4.77 -1.55 -21.33
CA VAL A 232 -5.26 -0.17 -21.41
C VAL A 232 -4.10 0.82 -21.45
N GLY A 233 -3.10 0.65 -20.58
CA GLY A 233 -1.98 1.57 -20.47
C GLY A 233 -1.05 1.63 -21.68
N THR A 234 -1.03 0.56 -22.49
CA THR A 234 -0.18 0.46 -23.69
C THR A 234 -0.96 0.68 -24.99
N MET A 235 -2.25 0.38 -25.03
CA MET A 235 -3.07 0.42 -26.25
C MET A 235 -4.00 1.64 -26.33
N VAL A 236 -4.26 2.33 -25.22
CA VAL A 236 -5.18 3.46 -25.16
C VAL A 236 -4.39 4.75 -24.94
N GLU A 237 -4.71 5.79 -25.71
CA GLU A 237 -4.12 7.12 -25.58
C GLU A 237 -4.90 7.99 -24.57
N GLY A 238 -4.32 9.16 -24.25
CA GLY A 238 -4.93 10.10 -23.31
C GLY A 238 -5.02 9.60 -21.87
N ASP A 239 -5.97 10.17 -21.12
CA ASP A 239 -6.09 9.99 -19.66
C ASP A 239 -6.38 8.54 -19.26
N LEU A 240 -7.15 7.81 -20.07
CA LEU A 240 -7.46 6.42 -19.78
C LEU A 240 -6.21 5.54 -19.88
N GLY A 241 -5.37 5.76 -20.89
CA GLY A 241 -4.05 5.13 -20.99
C GLY A 241 -3.12 5.52 -19.83
N TYR A 242 -3.11 6.80 -19.47
CA TYR A 242 -2.30 7.30 -18.35
C TYR A 242 -2.69 6.67 -16.99
N LEU A 243 -3.98 6.51 -16.74
CA LEU A 243 -4.50 5.79 -15.58
C LEU A 243 -4.19 4.29 -15.65
N GLY A 244 -4.34 3.67 -16.83
CA GLY A 244 -3.98 2.26 -17.05
C GLY A 244 -2.53 1.97 -16.68
N ARG A 245 -1.59 2.79 -17.16
CA ARG A 245 -0.16 2.69 -16.78
C ARG A 245 0.04 2.84 -15.27
N SER A 246 -0.64 3.80 -14.66
CA SER A 246 -0.50 4.05 -13.23
C SER A 246 -1.03 2.89 -12.37
N ILE A 247 -2.19 2.36 -12.72
CA ILE A 247 -2.81 1.20 -12.07
C ILE A 247 -1.93 -0.05 -12.26
N ALA A 248 -1.34 -0.25 -13.43
CA ALA A 248 -0.44 -1.38 -13.69
C ALA A 248 0.77 -1.36 -12.74
N VAL A 249 1.40 -0.19 -12.55
CA VAL A 249 2.53 -0.04 -11.62
C VAL A 249 2.11 -0.33 -10.18
N VAL A 250 0.97 0.18 -9.71
CA VAL A 250 0.47 -0.10 -8.36
C VAL A 250 0.10 -1.57 -8.19
N ALA A 251 -0.53 -2.18 -9.20
CA ALA A 251 -0.88 -3.59 -9.19
C ALA A 251 0.35 -4.51 -9.17
N LEU A 252 1.52 -4.08 -9.66
CA LEU A 252 2.77 -4.84 -9.58
C LEU A 252 3.35 -4.93 -8.16
N ILE A 253 3.10 -3.95 -7.29
CA ILE A 253 3.62 -3.92 -5.91
C ILE A 253 3.29 -5.22 -5.13
N PRO A 254 2.04 -5.72 -5.08
CA PRO A 254 1.75 -6.96 -4.39
C PRO A 254 2.45 -8.19 -5.00
N PHE A 255 2.65 -8.23 -6.32
CA PHE A 255 3.44 -9.29 -6.96
C PHE A 255 4.92 -9.19 -6.57
N ALA A 256 5.50 -8.00 -6.47
CA ALA A 256 6.86 -7.82 -5.97
C ALA A 256 6.99 -8.33 -4.53
N LEU A 257 6.03 -8.02 -3.65
CA LEU A 257 6.04 -8.53 -2.27
C LEU A 257 5.89 -10.06 -2.22
N SER A 258 5.06 -10.64 -3.08
CA SER A 258 4.93 -12.11 -3.22
C SER A 258 6.24 -12.74 -3.71
N GLY A 259 6.93 -12.12 -4.67
CA GLY A 259 8.25 -12.55 -5.13
C GLY A 259 9.31 -12.47 -4.02
N LEU A 260 9.33 -11.40 -3.22
CA LEU A 260 10.21 -11.28 -2.05
C LEU A 260 9.94 -12.38 -1.01
N ALA A 261 8.67 -12.76 -0.82
CA ALA A 261 8.29 -13.85 0.08
C ALA A 261 8.81 -15.21 -0.42
N VAL A 262 8.84 -15.44 -1.74
CA VAL A 262 9.47 -16.62 -2.34
C VAL A 262 10.98 -16.62 -2.09
N VAL A 263 11.66 -15.49 -2.35
CA VAL A 263 13.10 -15.36 -2.10
C VAL A 263 13.44 -15.58 -0.63
N HIS A 264 12.64 -15.05 0.30
CA HIS A 264 12.81 -15.28 1.74
C HIS A 264 12.65 -16.75 2.11
N GLY A 265 11.58 -17.41 1.63
CA GLY A 265 11.35 -18.83 1.91
C GLY A 265 12.50 -19.71 1.39
N TRP A 266 12.99 -19.41 0.19
CA TRP A 266 14.13 -20.10 -0.41
C TRP A 266 15.45 -19.84 0.34
N ALA A 267 15.70 -18.59 0.74
CA ALA A 267 16.90 -18.24 1.48
C ALA A 267 16.91 -18.84 2.90
N ALA A 268 15.76 -18.90 3.57
CA ALA A 268 15.65 -19.45 4.94
C ALA A 268 16.07 -20.92 5.04
N GLY A 269 15.97 -21.70 3.96
CA GLY A 269 16.43 -23.09 3.90
C GLY A 269 17.92 -23.28 3.67
N ARG A 270 18.73 -22.20 3.64
CA ARG A 270 20.16 -22.23 3.26
C ARG A 270 21.06 -21.93 4.46
N PRO A 271 22.27 -22.55 4.55
CA PRO A 271 23.21 -22.29 5.64
C PRO A 271 23.71 -20.84 5.68
N ASN A 272 23.71 -20.14 4.54
CA ASN A 272 24.15 -18.75 4.39
C ASN A 272 23.00 -17.76 4.16
N ALA A 273 21.79 -18.08 4.68
CA ALA A 273 20.56 -17.30 4.49
C ALA A 273 20.75 -15.78 4.64
N ARG A 274 21.43 -15.34 5.71
CA ARG A 274 21.65 -13.92 6.00
C ARG A 274 22.49 -13.23 4.92
N MET A 275 23.59 -13.87 4.47
CA MET A 275 24.45 -13.31 3.42
C MET A 275 23.72 -13.21 2.09
N LEU A 276 22.94 -14.25 1.75
CA LEU A 276 22.13 -14.28 0.54
C LEU A 276 21.06 -13.18 0.53
N LEU A 277 20.38 -12.96 1.66
CA LEU A 277 19.40 -11.88 1.79
C LEU A 277 20.07 -10.51 1.69
N VAL A 278 21.22 -10.30 2.33
CA VAL A 278 22.00 -9.05 2.20
C VAL A 278 22.38 -8.80 0.74
N ALA A 279 22.82 -9.83 0.01
CA ALA A 279 23.14 -9.70 -1.42
C ALA A 279 21.90 -9.34 -2.26
N VAL A 280 20.77 -10.03 -2.06
CA VAL A 280 19.51 -9.74 -2.75
C VAL A 280 19.05 -8.31 -2.49
N TYR A 281 19.03 -7.87 -1.22
CA TYR A 281 18.65 -6.51 -0.86
C TYR A 281 19.66 -5.47 -1.36
N GLY A 282 20.95 -5.81 -1.41
CA GLY A 282 21.99 -4.98 -2.01
C GLY A 282 21.77 -4.79 -3.52
N VAL A 283 21.42 -5.86 -4.24
CA VAL A 283 21.07 -5.77 -5.68
C VAL A 283 19.79 -4.98 -5.88
N LEU A 284 18.77 -5.19 -5.05
CA LEU A 284 17.53 -4.38 -5.08
C LEU A 284 17.83 -2.90 -4.85
N PHE A 285 18.77 -2.57 -3.96
CA PHE A 285 19.19 -1.20 -3.73
C PHE A 285 19.97 -0.62 -4.92
N LEU A 286 20.91 -1.38 -5.50
CA LEU A 286 21.80 -0.93 -6.57
C LEU A 286 21.13 -0.83 -7.95
N VAL A 287 20.21 -1.74 -8.26
CA VAL A 287 19.55 -1.87 -9.58
C VAL A 287 18.08 -1.41 -9.53
N SER A 288 17.59 -1.06 -8.33
CA SER A 288 16.32 -0.40 -7.98
C SER A 288 15.10 -0.86 -8.78
N ALA A 289 14.67 -0.10 -9.78
CA ALA A 289 13.42 -0.35 -10.50
C ALA A 289 13.42 -1.68 -11.28
N TRP A 290 14.53 -2.04 -11.93
CA TRP A 290 14.61 -3.25 -12.74
C TRP A 290 14.64 -4.52 -11.89
N ALA A 291 15.32 -4.47 -10.75
CA ALA A 291 15.33 -5.58 -9.81
C ALA A 291 13.93 -5.82 -9.22
N LEU A 292 13.16 -4.76 -8.93
CA LEU A 292 11.78 -4.89 -8.49
C LEU A 292 10.88 -5.55 -9.56
N LEU A 293 11.10 -5.27 -10.85
CA LEU A 293 10.37 -5.93 -11.93
C LEU A 293 10.68 -7.44 -12.01
N LEU A 294 11.94 -7.84 -11.84
CA LEU A 294 12.31 -9.26 -11.81
C LEU A 294 11.65 -9.99 -10.63
N VAL A 295 11.63 -9.35 -9.45
CA VAL A 295 10.99 -9.91 -8.28
C VAL A 295 9.46 -9.95 -8.43
N ALA A 296 8.85 -8.92 -9.05
CA ALA A 296 7.43 -8.95 -9.40
C ALA A 296 7.12 -10.09 -10.39
N GLY A 297 8.00 -10.32 -11.37
CA GLY A 297 7.92 -11.45 -12.30
C GLY A 297 7.94 -12.79 -11.56
N LEU A 298 8.80 -12.96 -10.56
CA LEU A 298 8.82 -14.17 -9.73
C LEU A 298 7.50 -14.36 -8.96
N GLY A 299 6.94 -13.27 -8.40
CA GLY A 299 5.62 -13.31 -7.77
C GLY A 299 4.49 -13.65 -8.73
N LEU A 300 4.55 -13.16 -9.97
CA LEU A 300 3.59 -13.48 -11.02
C LEU A 300 3.69 -14.96 -11.44
N VAL A 301 4.90 -15.50 -11.56
CA VAL A 301 5.11 -16.93 -11.81
C VAL A 301 4.48 -17.77 -10.70
N ARG A 302 4.75 -17.45 -9.42
CA ARG A 302 4.07 -18.10 -8.28
C ARG A 302 2.55 -18.01 -8.42
N PHE A 303 2.03 -16.83 -8.72
CA PHE A 303 0.59 -16.61 -8.87
C PHE A 303 -0.04 -17.44 -9.99
N VAL A 304 0.60 -17.57 -11.16
CA VAL A 304 0.07 -18.35 -12.29
C VAL A 304 0.20 -19.86 -12.05
N THR A 305 1.31 -20.30 -11.47
CA THR A 305 1.58 -21.73 -11.23
C THR A 305 0.58 -22.39 -10.30
N ARG A 306 -0.07 -21.65 -9.39
CA ARG A 306 -1.08 -22.19 -8.46
C ARG A 306 -2.34 -22.73 -9.15
N PHE A 307 -2.59 -22.33 -10.40
CA PHE A 307 -3.73 -22.77 -11.19
C PHE A 307 -3.43 -24.00 -12.06
N ARG A 308 -2.19 -24.49 -12.06
CA ARG A 308 -1.86 -25.72 -12.77
C ARG A 308 -2.56 -26.90 -12.09
N PRO A 309 -3.35 -27.70 -12.82
CA PRO A 309 -3.83 -28.97 -12.28
C PRO A 309 -2.61 -29.77 -11.86
N THR A 310 -2.54 -30.16 -10.59
CA THR A 310 -1.60 -31.20 -10.17
C THR A 310 -2.02 -32.44 -10.97
N GLY A 311 -1.27 -32.77 -12.02
CA GLY A 311 -1.55 -33.92 -12.85
C GLY A 311 -1.68 -35.14 -11.96
N ASP A 312 -2.76 -35.89 -12.20
CA ASP A 312 -3.03 -37.24 -11.72
C ASP A 312 -1.74 -38.00 -11.40
N SER A 313 -1.32 -38.01 -10.12
CA SER A 313 -0.49 -39.11 -9.63
C SER A 313 -1.44 -40.26 -9.35
N GLY A 314 -1.93 -40.86 -10.45
CA GLY A 314 -2.79 -42.01 -10.44
C GLY A 314 -2.17 -43.10 -9.57
N GLY A 315 -2.91 -43.49 -8.53
CA GLY A 315 -2.74 -44.81 -7.95
C GLY A 315 -2.94 -45.85 -9.04
N GLY A 316 -2.07 -46.86 -9.07
CA GLY A 316 -2.24 -47.96 -10.00
C GLY A 316 -1.00 -48.82 -10.17
N LYS A 317 -0.59 -49.54 -9.11
CA LYS A 317 -0.34 -50.98 -9.21
C LYS A 317 -0.76 -51.64 -7.90
N GLU A 318 -1.99 -52.16 -7.87
CA GLU A 318 -2.23 -53.45 -7.23
C GLU A 318 -1.28 -54.46 -7.87
N LYS A 319 -0.48 -55.14 -7.05
CA LYS A 319 -0.67 -56.56 -6.70
C LYS A 319 -0.21 -56.76 -5.27
#